data_AF-A0A952QH31-F1
#
_entry.id   AF-A0A952QH31-F1
#
_cell.length_a   1.000
_cell.length_b   1.000
_cell.length_c   1.000
_cell.angle_alpha   90.00
_cell.angle_beta   90.00
_cell.angle_gamma   90.00
#
_symmetry.space_group_name_H-M   'P 1'
#
loop_
_entity.id
_entity.type
_entity.pdbx_description
1 polymer ?
#
loop_
_entity_poly.entity_id
_entity_poly.type
_entity_poly.pdbx_seq_one_letter_code
_entity_poly.pdbx_strand_id
1 'polypeptide(L)'
;MNRLITVALATLAVGSAFAQGTFTIRRPADGSKVREVVKVRIPKNSIQEGEYIGILVNGKFLEAVVPDLEGNDYVYSLDTKAHKLPDGKLTIEAVLYFYTQGAPQVRNRSSVTVVLDNSAGIQGQNPNGFLMRYKFYPGKEYSYRRTDESSVSVVSQAQAQLGSRAAEIVLGQRSVRYLVAHQNNYGNEGLIRLQALPEKGKDYAYLVTVGNPTPTKFMDYEMHPIFMRITNTGREVFTSLPIYFPWDGDSTDARTDLFALFPPPVLPAGRKEVGDSWEAAIPFGNIDLENRDKVEHMVENLTGRATLEAVEWEQGYPCAKIRSELSLGANDLKNIKNIEGVQGSAQSLKIESVQWFALDRGIMIREETRFTSEVLVEVGAGGGGAGAPGAAGGGRRGPLGAGESGGGGGNPGGIAPPGGDKRIGPGIFLTNSYFEAMSQGPLNFMLQAGQENGGDNGRGDGAGFGPDGPSGGQGFGGRGSGSAGGPPVKMILRQTSRWSTVLEQ
;
A
#
# COMPACT_ATOMS: atom_id res chain seq x y z
N MET A 1 40.69 47.81 75.01
CA MET A 1 39.29 47.62 74.58
C MET A 1 39.21 47.74 73.07
N ASN A 2 38.76 46.65 72.41
CA ASN A 2 38.05 46.52 71.12
C ASN A 2 38.51 47.36 69.90
N ARG A 3 39.20 46.78 68.89
CA ARG A 3 38.76 45.88 67.79
C ARG A 3 38.13 46.62 66.57
N LEU A 4 38.77 46.38 65.39
CA LEU A 4 38.17 46.09 64.05
C LEU A 4 37.52 47.28 63.29
N ILE A 5 37.64 47.52 61.97
CA ILE A 5 37.66 46.63 60.77
C ILE A 5 38.23 47.38 59.53
N THR A 6 38.91 46.62 58.67
CA THR A 6 39.35 46.90 57.28
C THR A 6 38.42 46.15 56.30
N VAL A 7 38.30 46.58 55.03
CA VAL A 7 38.02 45.80 53.76
C VAL A 7 37.27 46.72 52.77
N ALA A 8 37.80 47.17 51.63
CA ALA A 8 38.36 46.53 50.43
C ALA A 8 37.31 46.21 49.33
N LEU A 9 37.45 46.93 48.21
CA LEU A 9 36.82 46.74 46.90
C LEU A 9 37.21 45.36 46.32
N ALA A 10 36.23 44.57 45.88
CA ALA A 10 36.46 43.45 44.96
C ALA A 10 35.25 43.27 44.02
N THR A 11 35.53 43.44 42.75
CA THR A 11 34.70 43.26 41.55
C THR A 11 33.99 41.90 41.50
N LEU A 12 32.67 41.92 41.41
CA LEU A 12 31.83 40.79 41.02
C LEU A 12 31.85 40.63 39.50
N ALA A 13 32.76 39.80 39.00
CA ALA A 13 32.60 39.15 37.70
C ALA A 13 32.02 37.76 37.94
N VAL A 14 30.69 37.67 38.01
CA VAL A 14 30.01 36.36 38.03
C VAL A 14 30.01 35.85 36.60
N GLY A 15 30.99 35.00 36.29
CA GLY A 15 31.00 34.23 35.05
C GLY A 15 29.80 33.29 35.02
N SER A 16 28.90 33.54 34.07
CA SER A 16 27.86 32.59 33.68
C SER A 16 28.54 31.35 33.08
N ALA A 17 28.87 30.38 33.93
CA ALA A 17 29.21 29.04 33.48
C ALA A 17 27.95 28.40 32.89
N PHE A 18 27.72 28.59 31.59
CA PHE A 18 26.84 27.71 30.85
C PHE A 18 27.43 26.30 30.98
N ALA A 19 26.72 25.41 31.66
CA ALA A 19 27.04 24.00 31.71
C ALA A 19 26.95 23.44 30.29
N GLN A 20 28.06 23.52 29.54
CA GLN A 20 28.21 22.88 28.25
C GLN A 20 28.10 21.37 28.52
N GLY A 21 27.03 20.74 28.04
CA GLY A 21 26.79 19.33 28.29
C GLY A 21 27.90 18.50 27.67
N THR A 22 28.44 17.51 28.39
CA THR A 22 29.48 16.63 27.87
C THR A 22 28.96 15.89 26.64
N PHE A 23 29.69 15.95 25.51
CA PHE A 23 29.36 15.19 24.30
C PHE A 23 29.64 13.70 24.54
N THR A 24 28.59 12.97 24.93
CA THR A 24 28.65 11.53 25.24
C THR A 24 27.40 10.82 24.75
N ILE A 25 27.57 9.62 24.18
CA ILE A 25 26.46 8.71 23.91
C ILE A 25 25.92 8.22 25.25
N ARG A 26 24.67 8.59 25.57
CA ARG A 26 23.98 8.15 26.80
C ARG A 26 23.24 6.82 26.62
N ARG A 27 22.74 6.57 25.42
CA ARG A 27 22.13 5.30 25.02
C ARG A 27 22.54 4.99 23.58
N PRO A 28 22.71 3.71 23.21
CA PRO A 28 22.69 2.53 24.08
C PRO A 28 23.81 2.56 25.15
N ALA A 29 23.67 1.78 26.22
CA ALA A 29 24.73 1.65 27.22
C ALA A 29 25.85 0.73 26.71
N ASP A 30 27.06 0.92 27.22
CA ASP A 30 28.19 0.06 26.86
C ASP A 30 27.93 -1.41 27.27
N GLY A 31 28.27 -2.32 26.37
CA GLY A 31 28.00 -3.75 26.47
C GLY A 31 26.54 -4.17 26.25
N SER A 32 25.62 -3.24 25.99
CA SER A 32 24.20 -3.59 25.83
C SER A 32 23.91 -4.41 24.56
N LYS A 33 22.89 -5.27 24.65
CA LYS A 33 22.37 -5.99 23.49
C LYS A 33 21.35 -5.12 22.76
N VAL A 34 21.53 -4.96 21.45
CA VAL A 34 20.71 -4.10 20.60
C VAL A 34 20.22 -4.86 19.36
N ARG A 35 19.13 -4.39 18.76
CA ARG A 35 18.41 -5.06 17.67
C ARG A 35 17.74 -4.04 16.77
N GLU A 36 17.52 -4.39 15.52
CA GLU A 36 16.76 -3.62 14.53
C GLU A 36 17.26 -2.19 14.38
N VAL A 37 16.61 -1.25 15.07
CA VAL A 37 16.92 0.17 15.04
C VAL A 37 17.50 0.58 16.39
N VAL A 38 18.77 0.99 16.39
CA VAL A 38 19.47 1.43 17.60
C VAL A 38 19.35 2.94 17.74
N LYS A 39 18.62 3.39 18.76
CA LYS A 39 18.51 4.82 19.09
C LYS A 39 19.76 5.30 19.83
N VAL A 40 20.64 6.00 19.13
CA VAL A 40 21.82 6.66 19.69
C VAL A 40 21.41 8.02 20.25
N ARG A 41 21.50 8.18 21.57
CA ARG A 41 21.04 9.38 22.28
C ARG A 41 22.19 10.20 22.83
N ILE A 42 22.21 11.48 22.50
CA ILE A 42 23.25 12.46 22.86
C ILE A 42 22.60 13.66 23.57
N PRO A 43 23.19 14.23 24.64
CA PRO A 43 22.67 15.44 25.28
C PRO A 43 22.42 16.61 24.35
N LYS A 44 21.23 17.22 24.45
CA LYS A 44 20.86 18.43 23.69
C LYS A 44 21.91 19.54 23.83
N ASN A 45 22.42 19.75 25.05
CA ASN A 45 23.37 20.84 25.33
C ASN A 45 24.81 20.54 24.85
N SER A 46 25.04 19.43 24.14
CA SER A 46 26.37 19.02 23.67
C SER A 46 26.61 19.23 22.16
N ILE A 47 25.56 19.60 21.41
CA ILE A 47 25.64 19.92 19.98
C ILE A 47 25.10 21.34 19.81
N GLN A 48 25.96 22.28 19.41
CA GLN A 48 25.62 23.68 19.17
C GLN A 48 24.98 23.86 17.79
N GLU A 49 24.36 25.02 17.57
CA GLU A 49 23.79 25.38 16.29
C GLU A 49 24.88 25.44 15.20
N GLY A 50 24.61 24.84 14.04
CA GLY A 50 25.57 24.70 12.94
C GLY A 50 26.54 23.53 13.08
N GLU A 51 26.48 22.76 14.18
CA GLU A 51 27.19 21.50 14.32
C GLU A 51 26.36 20.31 13.83
N TYR A 52 27.05 19.23 13.47
CA TYR A 52 26.44 17.98 13.08
C TYR A 52 27.29 16.81 13.54
N ILE A 53 26.74 15.60 13.54
CA ILE A 53 27.47 14.41 13.95
C ILE A 53 27.76 13.53 12.74
N GLY A 54 28.96 12.94 12.70
CA GLY A 54 29.26 11.78 11.87
C GLY A 54 29.11 10.51 12.69
N ILE A 55 28.46 9.51 12.12
CA ILE A 55 28.30 8.19 12.73
C ILE A 55 29.27 7.23 12.05
N LEU A 56 30.10 6.57 12.86
CA LEU A 56 30.98 5.50 12.43
C LEU A 56 30.55 4.21 13.12
N VAL A 57 30.59 3.11 12.37
CA VAL A 57 30.34 1.77 12.88
C VAL A 57 31.57 0.91 12.60
N ASN A 58 32.16 0.35 13.65
CA ASN A 58 33.42 -0.41 13.58
C ASN A 58 34.54 0.37 12.85
N GLY A 59 34.63 1.69 13.11
CA GLY A 59 35.60 2.59 12.48
C GLY A 59 35.30 2.98 11.04
N LYS A 60 34.22 2.45 10.42
CA LYS A 60 33.78 2.84 9.08
C LYS A 60 32.75 3.96 9.17
N PHE A 61 33.00 5.06 8.46
CA PHE A 61 32.02 6.14 8.31
C PHE A 61 30.76 5.64 7.62
N LEU A 62 29.62 5.92 8.25
CA LEU A 62 28.30 5.53 7.79
C LEU A 62 27.64 6.73 7.12
N GLU A 63 27.41 7.80 7.88
CA GLU A 63 26.80 9.04 7.40
C GLU A 63 27.07 10.21 8.37
N ALA A 64 26.75 11.43 7.91
CA ALA A 64 26.78 12.64 8.73
C ALA A 64 25.41 13.31 8.69
N VAL A 65 24.88 13.62 9.88
CA VAL A 65 23.49 14.07 10.06
C VAL A 65 23.37 15.09 11.19
N VAL A 66 22.33 15.90 11.12
CA VAL A 66 21.81 16.65 12.28
C VAL A 66 20.69 15.80 12.86
N PRO A 67 20.83 15.21 14.07
CA PRO A 67 19.82 14.31 14.61
C PRO A 67 18.56 15.06 15.04
N ASP A 68 17.44 14.35 15.08
CA ASP A 68 16.19 14.89 15.60
C ASP A 68 16.26 15.10 17.12
N LEU A 69 15.52 16.09 17.61
CA LEU A 69 15.42 16.36 19.04
C LEU A 69 14.21 15.64 19.65
N GLU A 70 14.44 14.64 20.50
CA GLU A 70 13.41 13.99 21.31
C GLU A 70 13.59 14.38 22.79
N GLY A 71 12.81 15.37 23.27
CA GLY A 71 12.89 15.84 24.66
C GLY A 71 14.23 16.53 24.97
N ASN A 72 15.05 15.92 25.84
CA ASN A 72 16.35 16.46 26.26
C ASN A 72 17.54 15.87 25.48
N ASP A 73 17.28 15.09 24.45
CA ASP A 73 18.28 14.27 23.75
C ASP A 73 18.16 14.49 22.24
N TYR A 74 19.30 14.64 21.58
CA TYR A 74 19.41 14.38 20.15
C TYR A 74 19.41 12.88 19.92
N VAL A 75 18.58 12.40 19.00
CA VAL A 75 18.36 10.99 18.73
C VAL A 75 18.65 10.69 17.27
N TYR A 76 19.66 9.86 17.07
CA TYR A 76 19.96 9.26 15.78
C TYR A 76 19.49 7.80 15.78
N SER A 77 18.78 7.40 14.73
CA SER A 77 18.21 6.04 14.60
C SER A 77 19.05 5.23 13.60
N LEU A 78 19.91 4.35 14.11
CA LEU A 78 20.73 3.46 13.29
C LEU A 78 19.91 2.22 12.89
N ASP A 79 19.46 2.14 11.64
CA ASP A 79 18.82 0.94 11.10
C ASP A 79 19.87 -0.12 10.71
N THR A 80 20.08 -1.07 11.61
CA THR A 80 21.12 -2.10 11.46
C THR A 80 20.83 -3.07 10.31
N LYS A 81 19.54 -3.27 9.98
CA LYS A 81 19.11 -4.15 8.88
C LYS A 81 19.30 -3.45 7.53
N ALA A 82 18.91 -2.18 7.41
CA ALA A 82 19.10 -1.38 6.18
C ALA A 82 20.59 -1.25 5.80
N HIS A 83 21.46 -1.08 6.80
CA HIS A 83 22.91 -1.03 6.60
C HIS A 83 23.60 -2.41 6.51
N LYS A 84 22.83 -3.51 6.62
CA LYS A 84 23.32 -4.90 6.56
C LYS A 84 24.47 -5.18 7.53
N LEU A 85 24.35 -4.67 8.76
CA LEU A 85 25.35 -4.87 9.79
C LEU A 85 25.28 -6.31 10.33
N PRO A 86 26.41 -7.03 10.42
CA PRO A 86 26.42 -8.41 10.90
C PRO A 86 26.19 -8.45 12.42
N ASP A 87 25.53 -9.51 12.89
CA ASP A 87 25.38 -9.80 14.31
C ASP A 87 26.74 -9.97 15.02
N GLY A 88 26.76 -9.66 16.31
CA GLY A 88 27.95 -9.76 17.15
C GLY A 88 28.37 -8.41 17.73
N LYS A 89 29.65 -8.33 18.15
CA LYS A 89 30.19 -7.13 18.80
C LYS A 89 30.33 -5.99 17.79
N LEU A 90 29.79 -4.83 18.11
CA LEU A 90 29.77 -3.65 17.26
C LEU A 90 30.15 -2.41 18.06
N THR A 91 30.98 -1.55 17.50
CA THR A 91 31.36 -0.26 18.10
C THR A 91 30.67 0.85 17.33
N ILE A 92 29.80 1.60 18.01
CA ILE A 92 29.14 2.79 17.47
C ILE A 92 29.92 4.00 17.98
N GLU A 93 30.38 4.84 17.06
CA GLU A 93 31.10 6.08 17.37
C GLU A 93 30.35 7.27 16.77
N ALA A 94 30.10 8.28 17.60
CA ALA A 94 29.60 9.58 17.19
C ALA A 94 30.75 10.59 17.23
N VAL A 95 30.96 11.29 16.13
CA VAL A 95 32.00 12.31 15.96
C VAL A 95 31.32 13.65 15.75
N LEU A 96 31.53 14.60 16.66
CA LEU A 96 30.99 15.94 16.54
C LEU A 96 31.86 16.74 15.57
N TYR A 97 31.24 17.23 14.50
CA TYR A 97 31.85 18.11 13.52
C TYR A 97 31.33 19.53 13.64
N PHE A 98 32.21 20.48 13.36
CA PHE A 98 31.87 21.87 13.14
C PHE A 98 32.57 22.37 11.88
N TYR A 99 31.94 23.31 11.19
CA TYR A 99 32.48 23.85 9.95
C TYR A 99 33.34 25.09 10.24
N THR A 100 34.60 25.07 9.82
CA THR A 100 35.50 26.23 9.95
C THR A 100 36.36 26.34 8.70
N GLN A 101 36.45 27.55 8.14
CA GLN A 101 37.39 27.89 7.06
C GLN A 101 37.38 26.91 5.87
N GLY A 102 36.19 26.47 5.44
CA GLY A 102 36.04 25.66 4.22
C GLY A 102 36.14 24.15 4.40
N ALA A 103 36.47 23.65 5.61
CA ALA A 103 36.58 22.22 5.88
C ALA A 103 35.90 21.81 7.21
N PRO A 104 35.31 20.61 7.28
CA PRO A 104 34.78 20.09 8.53
C PRO A 104 35.91 19.68 9.47
N GLN A 105 35.86 20.15 10.72
CA GLN A 105 36.83 19.84 11.76
C GLN A 105 36.16 19.02 12.86
N VAL A 106 36.91 18.07 13.43
CA VAL A 106 36.42 17.24 14.55
C VAL A 106 36.54 18.04 15.85
N ARG A 107 35.43 18.24 16.56
CA ARG A 107 35.40 18.86 17.88
C ARG A 107 35.53 17.83 19.00
N ASN A 108 34.78 16.73 18.91
CA ASN A 108 34.72 15.71 19.96
C ASN A 108 34.32 14.35 19.41
N ARG A 109 34.55 13.29 20.19
CA ARG A 109 34.22 11.90 19.86
C ARG A 109 33.63 11.20 21.08
N SER A 110 32.64 10.34 20.86
CA SER A 110 32.12 9.43 21.87
C SER A 110 31.83 8.09 21.22
N SER A 111 32.18 7.01 21.89
CA SER A 111 31.95 5.66 21.39
C SER A 111 31.31 4.76 22.44
N VAL A 112 30.58 3.76 21.96
CA VAL A 112 29.97 2.72 22.77
C VAL A 112 30.10 1.39 22.04
N THR A 113 30.38 0.34 22.79
CA THR A 113 30.39 -1.03 22.29
C THR A 113 29.06 -1.69 22.63
N VAL A 114 28.45 -2.35 21.68
CA VAL A 114 27.18 -3.08 21.83
C VAL A 114 27.28 -4.47 21.22
N VAL A 115 26.32 -5.33 21.52
CA VAL A 115 26.15 -6.64 20.87
C VAL A 115 24.89 -6.61 20.03
N LEU A 116 25.05 -6.62 18.71
CA LEU A 116 23.95 -6.71 17.76
C LEU A 116 23.45 -8.15 17.69
N ASP A 117 22.14 -8.34 17.81
CA ASP A 117 21.47 -9.65 17.84
C ASP A 117 20.17 -9.59 17.01
N ASN A 118 20.30 -9.39 15.69
CA ASN A 118 19.17 -9.35 14.77
C ASN A 118 18.61 -10.74 14.46
N SER A 119 19.43 -11.80 14.45
CA SER A 119 19.01 -13.15 14.04
C SER A 119 19.68 -14.28 14.83
N ALA A 120 20.94 -14.12 15.22
CA ALA A 120 21.76 -15.20 15.78
C ALA A 120 21.16 -15.80 17.07
N GLY A 121 20.64 -14.97 17.97
CA GLY A 121 19.99 -15.42 19.20
C GLY A 121 18.70 -16.20 18.95
N ILE A 122 17.98 -15.90 17.87
CA ILE A 122 16.75 -16.63 17.49
C ILE A 122 17.11 -18.01 16.93
N GLN A 123 18.12 -18.06 16.06
CA GLN A 123 18.62 -19.30 15.46
C GLN A 123 19.22 -20.25 16.51
N GLY A 124 20.06 -19.72 17.41
CA GLY A 124 20.70 -20.52 18.45
C GLY A 124 19.72 -21.21 19.42
N GLN A 125 18.52 -20.65 19.59
CA GLN A 125 17.47 -21.25 20.41
C GLN A 125 16.70 -22.37 19.70
N ASN A 126 16.82 -22.49 18.37
CA ASN A 126 16.02 -23.41 17.55
C ASN A 126 16.90 -24.17 16.53
N PRO A 127 17.84 -25.02 17.00
CA PRO A 127 18.79 -25.70 16.13
C PRO A 127 18.13 -26.69 15.14
N ASN A 128 16.93 -27.19 15.47
CA ASN A 128 16.19 -28.16 14.63
C ASN A 128 15.06 -27.49 13.83
N GLY A 129 15.24 -26.21 13.48
CA GLY A 129 14.25 -25.42 12.77
C GLY A 129 13.05 -24.97 13.61
N PHE A 130 12.18 -24.22 12.95
CA PHE A 130 11.11 -23.43 13.58
C PHE A 130 9.74 -24.08 13.34
N LEU A 131 8.98 -24.26 14.42
CA LEU A 131 7.57 -24.63 14.34
C LEU A 131 6.72 -23.36 14.36
N MET A 132 6.14 -23.01 13.22
CA MET A 132 5.32 -21.81 13.07
C MET A 132 3.85 -22.15 13.31
N ARG A 133 3.26 -21.65 14.40
CA ARG A 133 1.87 -21.89 14.77
C ARG A 133 1.21 -20.66 15.36
N TYR A 134 -0.01 -20.39 14.92
CA TYR A 134 -0.87 -19.44 15.60
C TYR A 134 -1.13 -19.89 17.03
N LYS A 135 -1.02 -18.96 17.98
CA LYS A 135 -1.33 -19.20 19.39
C LYS A 135 -2.55 -18.36 19.76
N PHE A 136 -3.67 -19.04 19.96
CA PHE A 136 -4.93 -18.40 20.29
C PHE A 136 -5.05 -18.19 21.80
N TYR A 137 -5.05 -16.93 22.20
CA TYR A 137 -5.24 -16.47 23.57
C TYR A 137 -6.59 -15.76 23.68
N PRO A 138 -7.65 -16.40 24.19
CA PRO A 138 -8.98 -15.80 24.27
C PRO A 138 -8.96 -14.42 24.94
N GLY A 139 -9.72 -13.48 24.39
CA GLY A 139 -9.79 -12.08 24.84
C GLY A 139 -8.62 -11.20 24.41
N LYS A 140 -7.63 -11.72 23.66
CA LYS A 140 -6.58 -10.88 23.06
C LYS A 140 -7.06 -10.24 21.77
N GLU A 141 -6.71 -8.97 21.61
CA GLU A 141 -7.08 -8.12 20.48
C GLU A 141 -5.82 -7.53 19.85
N TYR A 142 -5.73 -7.62 18.53
CA TYR A 142 -4.62 -7.09 17.75
C TYR A 142 -5.18 -6.15 16.68
N SER A 143 -4.77 -4.88 16.71
CA SER A 143 -5.12 -3.92 15.68
C SER A 143 -4.06 -3.93 14.58
N TYR A 144 -4.49 -3.96 13.33
CA TYR A 144 -3.63 -3.91 12.16
C TYR A 144 -4.03 -2.72 11.29
N ARG A 145 -3.03 -2.14 10.64
CA ARG A 145 -3.23 -1.19 9.54
C ARG A 145 -2.86 -1.87 8.24
N ARG A 146 -3.80 -1.90 7.30
CA ARG A 146 -3.57 -2.38 5.94
C ARG A 146 -3.59 -1.20 4.98
N THR A 147 -2.55 -1.09 4.17
CA THR A 147 -2.37 -0.07 3.15
C THR A 147 -2.29 -0.74 1.79
N ASP A 148 -2.96 -0.18 0.79
CA ASP A 148 -2.84 -0.56 -0.61
C ASP A 148 -2.36 0.62 -1.43
N GLU A 149 -1.39 0.36 -2.29
CA GLU A 149 -0.86 1.27 -3.27
C GLU A 149 -0.96 0.59 -4.63
N SER A 150 -1.61 1.24 -5.59
CA SER A 150 -1.74 0.72 -6.95
C SER A 150 -1.05 1.63 -7.96
N SER A 151 -0.48 0.99 -8.98
CA SER A 151 0.18 1.67 -10.08
C SER A 151 -0.04 0.95 -11.40
N VAL A 152 0.02 1.72 -12.49
CA VAL A 152 -0.12 1.21 -13.85
C VAL A 152 1.04 1.68 -14.70
N SER A 153 1.51 0.79 -15.56
CA SER A 153 2.52 1.07 -16.57
C SER A 153 2.11 0.47 -17.91
N VAL A 154 2.38 1.18 -19.00
CA VAL A 154 2.08 0.73 -20.37
C VAL A 154 3.41 0.58 -21.11
N VAL A 155 3.70 -0.63 -21.60
CA VAL A 155 4.92 -0.93 -22.34
C VAL A 155 4.52 -1.57 -23.68
N SER A 156 5.09 -1.12 -24.81
CA SER A 156 4.87 -1.87 -26.07
C SER A 156 5.50 -3.27 -25.99
N GLN A 157 4.92 -4.27 -26.65
CA GLN A 157 5.44 -5.65 -26.59
C GLN A 157 6.92 -5.74 -27.05
N ALA A 158 7.31 -4.92 -28.02
CA ALA A 158 8.70 -4.82 -28.48
C ALA A 158 9.64 -4.21 -27.42
N GLN A 159 9.20 -3.21 -26.66
CA GLN A 159 9.99 -2.61 -25.57
C GLN A 159 10.09 -3.54 -24.35
N ALA A 160 9.04 -4.32 -24.06
CA ALA A 160 9.05 -5.30 -22.97
C ALA A 160 10.07 -6.43 -23.24
N GLN A 161 10.16 -6.90 -24.49
CA GLN A 161 11.17 -7.89 -24.90
C GLN A 161 12.61 -7.36 -24.83
N LEU A 162 12.80 -6.04 -24.95
CA LEU A 162 14.09 -5.37 -24.84
C LEU A 162 14.44 -4.93 -23.41
N GLY A 163 13.62 -5.29 -22.40
CA GLY A 163 13.88 -4.98 -20.99
C GLY A 163 13.69 -3.49 -20.61
N SER A 164 12.97 -2.72 -21.42
CA SER A 164 12.72 -1.30 -21.16
C SER A 164 11.71 -1.11 -20.01
N ARG A 165 11.92 -0.08 -19.18
CA ARG A 165 11.00 0.32 -18.09
C ARG A 165 10.13 1.49 -18.58
N ALA A 166 8.81 1.35 -18.53
CA ALA A 166 7.90 2.48 -18.74
C ALA A 166 7.77 3.34 -17.48
N ALA A 167 7.32 4.58 -17.65
CA ALA A 167 6.90 5.42 -16.54
C ALA A 167 5.72 4.77 -15.80
N GLU A 168 5.81 4.72 -14.49
CA GLU A 168 4.81 4.16 -13.59
C GLU A 168 3.91 5.30 -13.09
N ILE A 169 2.59 5.15 -13.27
CA ILE A 169 1.60 6.10 -12.79
C ILE A 169 0.99 5.53 -11.51
N VAL A 170 1.23 6.18 -10.38
CA VAL A 170 0.60 5.83 -9.09
C VAL A 170 -0.85 6.29 -9.11
N LEU A 171 -1.79 5.37 -8.92
CA LEU A 171 -3.23 5.61 -9.00
C LEU A 171 -3.83 6.07 -7.67
N GLY A 172 -3.18 5.74 -6.55
CA GLY A 172 -3.59 6.19 -5.22
C GLY A 172 -3.16 5.24 -4.13
N GLN A 173 -3.26 5.73 -2.89
CA GLN A 173 -3.00 4.98 -1.67
C GLN A 173 -4.27 4.96 -0.81
N ARG A 174 -4.62 3.79 -0.29
CA ARG A 174 -5.79 3.59 0.58
C ARG A 174 -5.35 2.85 1.84
N SER A 175 -5.96 3.14 2.98
CA SER A 175 -5.70 2.40 4.22
C SER A 175 -6.97 2.06 4.97
N VAL A 176 -6.97 0.90 5.62
CA VAL A 176 -7.99 0.49 6.58
C VAL A 176 -7.32 0.00 7.85
N ARG A 177 -7.87 0.40 8.98
CA ARG A 177 -7.54 -0.19 10.28
C ARG A 177 -8.54 -1.30 10.57
N TYR A 178 -8.05 -2.44 11.05
CA TYR A 178 -8.91 -3.57 11.39
C TYR A 178 -8.40 -4.32 12.61
N LEU A 179 -9.31 -5.02 13.26
CA LEU A 179 -9.10 -5.83 14.45
C LEU A 179 -8.99 -7.30 14.06
N VAL A 180 -8.07 -8.02 14.70
CA VAL A 180 -8.10 -9.48 14.85
C VAL A 180 -8.21 -9.80 16.33
N ALA A 181 -9.37 -10.25 16.78
CA ALA A 181 -9.61 -10.62 18.17
C ALA A 181 -9.74 -12.14 18.31
N HIS A 182 -9.01 -12.72 19.26
CA HIS A 182 -9.11 -14.13 19.62
C HIS A 182 -10.32 -14.34 20.52
N GLN A 183 -11.40 -14.90 19.97
CA GLN A 183 -12.64 -15.15 20.69
C GLN A 183 -12.59 -16.43 21.50
N ASN A 184 -12.03 -17.50 20.93
CA ASN A 184 -11.94 -18.79 21.60
C ASN A 184 -10.75 -19.62 21.11
N ASN A 185 -10.36 -20.64 21.88
CA ASN A 185 -9.32 -21.60 21.57
C ASN A 185 -9.85 -23.02 21.76
N TYR A 186 -9.79 -23.82 20.70
CA TYR A 186 -10.20 -25.23 20.65
C TYR A 186 -8.98 -26.18 20.60
N GLY A 187 -7.83 -25.75 21.12
CA GLY A 187 -6.56 -26.47 21.09
C GLY A 187 -5.78 -26.19 19.81
N ASN A 188 -6.05 -26.95 18.75
CA ASN A 188 -5.39 -26.81 17.46
C ASN A 188 -6.09 -25.82 16.51
N GLU A 189 -7.17 -25.20 16.99
CA GLU A 189 -7.98 -24.26 16.22
C GLU A 189 -8.37 -23.08 17.10
N GLY A 190 -8.62 -21.93 16.49
CA GLY A 190 -9.04 -20.73 17.17
C GLY A 190 -10.22 -20.09 16.46
N LEU A 191 -11.14 -19.52 17.23
CA LEU A 191 -12.15 -18.60 16.70
C LEU A 191 -11.56 -17.20 16.74
N ILE A 192 -11.44 -16.56 15.59
CA ILE A 192 -11.02 -15.18 15.45
C ILE A 192 -12.18 -14.32 14.97
N ARG A 193 -12.24 -13.08 15.45
CA ARG A 193 -13.14 -12.03 15.00
C ARG A 193 -12.32 -11.02 14.20
N LEU A 194 -12.69 -10.81 12.94
CA LEU A 194 -12.12 -9.75 12.11
C LEU A 194 -13.14 -8.62 12.00
N GLN A 195 -12.72 -7.36 12.19
CA GLN A 195 -13.64 -6.22 12.17
C GLN A 195 -12.91 -4.98 11.68
N ALA A 196 -13.49 -4.20 10.77
CA ALA A 196 -12.95 -2.87 10.46
C ALA A 196 -13.03 -1.98 11.71
N LEU A 197 -12.06 -1.08 11.87
CA LEU A 197 -12.01 -0.15 13.00
C LEU A 197 -11.99 1.29 12.47
N PRO A 198 -12.56 2.23 13.23
CA PRO A 198 -12.36 3.64 12.95
C PRO A 198 -10.89 4.03 13.14
N GLU A 199 -10.53 5.18 12.58
CA GLU A 199 -9.18 5.74 12.77
C GLU A 199 -8.90 6.04 14.25
N LYS A 200 -7.62 6.00 14.63
CA LYS A 200 -7.23 6.20 16.04
C LYS A 200 -7.73 7.56 16.56
N GLY A 201 -8.53 7.52 17.62
CA GLY A 201 -9.13 8.72 18.23
C GLY A 201 -10.36 9.27 17.52
N LYS A 202 -10.95 8.52 16.58
CA LYS A 202 -12.19 8.87 15.88
C LYS A 202 -13.24 7.76 16.04
N ASP A 203 -14.49 8.11 15.81
CA ASP A 203 -15.67 7.24 15.73
C ASP A 203 -16.03 6.88 14.28
N TYR A 204 -15.20 7.27 13.31
CA TYR A 204 -15.43 7.01 11.90
C TYR A 204 -14.14 6.67 11.13
N ALA A 205 -14.31 6.09 9.94
CA ALA A 205 -13.27 5.98 8.91
C ALA A 205 -13.83 6.34 7.53
N TYR A 206 -12.97 6.83 6.65
CA TYR A 206 -13.28 6.93 5.22
C TYR A 206 -12.80 5.65 4.54
N LEU A 207 -13.73 4.85 4.05
CA LEU A 207 -13.44 3.53 3.49
C LEU A 207 -13.96 3.46 2.06
N VAL A 208 -13.23 2.73 1.23
CA VAL A 208 -13.66 2.39 -0.13
C VAL A 208 -14.26 0.99 -0.07
N THR A 209 -15.42 0.81 -0.69
CA THR A 209 -16.12 -0.48 -0.67
C THR A 209 -16.23 -1.12 -2.05
N VAL A 210 -16.43 -2.42 -2.10
CA VAL A 210 -16.85 -3.14 -3.31
C VAL A 210 -18.12 -2.48 -3.83
N GLY A 211 -18.14 -2.15 -5.12
CA GLY A 211 -19.24 -1.43 -5.76
C GLY A 211 -19.20 0.10 -5.63
N ASN A 212 -18.41 0.66 -4.72
CA ASN A 212 -18.23 2.12 -4.61
C ASN A 212 -16.74 2.51 -4.47
N PRO A 213 -16.09 2.94 -5.56
CA PRO A 213 -14.67 3.30 -5.55
C PRO A 213 -14.37 4.63 -4.85
N THR A 214 -15.41 5.38 -4.46
CA THR A 214 -15.27 6.67 -3.77
C THR A 214 -15.21 6.46 -2.26
N PRO A 215 -14.19 7.01 -1.56
CA PRO A 215 -14.12 6.91 -0.11
C PRO A 215 -15.37 7.50 0.55
N THR A 216 -16.11 6.67 1.28
CA THR A 216 -17.33 7.04 1.99
C THR A 216 -17.08 7.00 3.50
N LYS A 217 -17.69 7.93 4.24
CA LYS A 217 -17.57 7.97 5.70
C LYS A 217 -18.48 6.90 6.30
N PHE A 218 -17.90 6.01 7.10
CA PHE A 218 -18.62 5.03 7.90
C PHE A 218 -18.33 5.21 9.38
N MET A 219 -19.36 5.11 10.19
CA MET A 219 -19.28 5.17 11.63
C MET A 219 -18.92 3.80 12.23
N ASP A 220 -18.44 3.79 13.47
CA ASP A 220 -18.05 2.59 14.20
C ASP A 220 -19.16 1.53 14.27
N TYR A 221 -20.41 1.93 14.51
CA TYR A 221 -21.57 1.04 14.60
C TYR A 221 -21.96 0.40 13.26
N GLU A 222 -21.47 0.93 12.14
CA GLU A 222 -21.67 0.37 10.80
C GLU A 222 -20.61 -0.68 10.47
N MET A 223 -19.48 -0.71 11.19
CA MET A 223 -18.37 -1.65 10.97
C MET A 223 -18.62 -2.98 11.67
N HIS A 224 -19.25 -3.92 10.96
CA HIS A 224 -19.63 -5.22 11.46
C HIS A 224 -18.49 -6.24 11.46
N PRO A 225 -18.45 -7.15 12.45
CA PRO A 225 -17.45 -8.20 12.54
C PRO A 225 -17.80 -9.41 11.67
N ILE A 226 -16.77 -10.11 11.21
CA ILE A 226 -16.85 -11.50 10.75
C ILE A 226 -16.15 -12.43 11.74
N PHE A 227 -16.61 -13.67 11.79
CA PHE A 227 -16.03 -14.69 12.63
C PHE A 227 -15.45 -15.80 11.77
N MET A 228 -14.20 -16.16 12.00
CA MET A 228 -13.52 -17.21 11.27
C MET A 228 -12.94 -18.20 12.27
N ARG A 229 -13.23 -19.48 12.09
CA ARG A 229 -12.51 -20.54 12.79
C ARG A 229 -11.36 -20.99 11.91
N ILE A 230 -10.15 -20.93 12.44
CA ILE A 230 -8.94 -21.32 11.73
C ILE A 230 -8.14 -22.36 12.52
N THR A 231 -7.38 -23.19 11.83
CA THR A 231 -6.38 -24.05 12.45
C THR A 231 -5.20 -23.24 13.00
N ASN A 232 -4.36 -23.88 13.80
CA ASN A 232 -3.09 -23.32 14.28
C ASN A 232 -2.07 -23.10 13.15
N THR A 233 -2.36 -23.56 11.93
CA THR A 233 -1.61 -23.20 10.71
C THR A 233 -2.30 -22.12 9.89
N GLY A 234 -3.48 -21.61 10.29
CA GLY A 234 -4.19 -20.55 9.58
C GLY A 234 -5.12 -21.03 8.47
N ARG A 235 -5.34 -22.34 8.32
CA ARG A 235 -6.34 -22.86 7.37
C ARG A 235 -7.74 -22.60 7.89
N GLU A 236 -8.63 -22.12 7.03
CA GLU A 236 -10.04 -21.95 7.35
C GLU A 236 -10.69 -23.30 7.67
N VAL A 237 -11.44 -23.33 8.78
CA VAL A 237 -12.38 -24.40 9.13
C VAL A 237 -13.79 -23.96 8.75
N PHE A 238 -14.18 -22.73 9.09
CA PHE A 238 -15.38 -22.07 8.58
C PHE A 238 -15.27 -20.55 8.73
N THR A 239 -16.06 -19.79 7.98
CA THR A 239 -16.31 -18.36 8.20
C THR A 239 -17.80 -18.09 8.31
N SER A 240 -18.17 -17.23 9.25
CA SER A 240 -19.54 -16.76 9.47
C SER A 240 -19.59 -15.23 9.36
N LEU A 241 -20.50 -14.77 8.52
CA LEU A 241 -20.88 -13.37 8.38
C LEU A 241 -22.25 -13.18 9.06
N PRO A 242 -22.29 -12.76 10.34
CA PRO A 242 -23.55 -12.60 11.06
C PRO A 242 -24.40 -11.49 10.44
N ILE A 243 -25.70 -11.76 10.30
CA ILE A 243 -26.67 -10.78 9.84
C ILE A 243 -27.04 -9.88 11.04
N TYR A 244 -26.87 -8.57 10.90
CA TYR A 244 -27.31 -7.61 11.90
C TYR A 244 -28.78 -7.24 11.65
N PHE A 245 -29.60 -7.46 12.66
CA PHE A 245 -30.99 -7.01 12.69
C PHE A 245 -31.10 -5.89 13.73
N PRO A 246 -31.35 -4.64 13.35
CA PRO A 246 -31.65 -3.59 14.33
C PRO A 246 -32.93 -3.96 15.10
N TRP A 247 -32.92 -3.79 16.42
CA TRP A 247 -34.04 -4.16 17.30
C TRP A 247 -35.22 -3.18 17.15
N ASP A 248 -34.98 -1.97 16.64
CA ASP A 248 -36.03 -1.01 16.31
C ASP A 248 -36.68 -1.45 15.00
N GLY A 249 -37.87 -2.06 15.14
CA GLY A 249 -38.60 -2.81 14.10
C GLY A 249 -39.16 -2.01 12.92
N ASP A 250 -38.38 -1.08 12.37
CA ASP A 250 -38.76 -0.23 11.24
C ASP A 250 -37.70 -0.16 10.13
N SER A 251 -36.84 -1.17 9.97
CA SER A 251 -35.98 -1.27 8.79
C SER A 251 -36.25 -2.54 7.98
N THR A 252 -36.80 -2.33 6.78
CA THR A 252 -36.85 -3.31 5.69
C THR A 252 -35.47 -3.73 5.17
N ASP A 253 -34.39 -3.12 5.67
CA ASP A 253 -33.00 -3.44 5.30
C ASP A 253 -32.25 -3.98 6.52
N ALA A 254 -32.04 -5.30 6.54
CA ALA A 254 -31.04 -5.91 7.40
C ALA A 254 -29.66 -5.48 6.90
N ARG A 255 -29.07 -4.45 7.52
CA ARG A 255 -27.74 -3.95 7.14
C ARG A 255 -26.68 -5.00 7.47
N THR A 256 -26.10 -5.62 6.45
CA THR A 256 -24.90 -6.47 6.58
C THR A 256 -23.64 -5.71 6.14
N ASP A 257 -23.68 -4.38 6.24
CA ASP A 257 -23.23 -3.57 5.10
C ASP A 257 -21.80 -3.06 5.22
N LEU A 258 -21.00 -3.46 6.20
CA LEU A 258 -19.58 -3.14 6.15
C LEU A 258 -18.78 -4.08 7.04
N PHE A 259 -18.08 -5.01 6.41
CA PHE A 259 -17.19 -5.94 7.10
C PHE A 259 -15.82 -5.96 6.42
N ALA A 260 -14.81 -6.58 7.02
CA ALA A 260 -13.47 -6.67 6.41
C ALA A 260 -12.95 -8.11 6.49
N LEU A 261 -12.85 -8.78 5.34
CA LEU A 261 -12.28 -10.12 5.25
C LEU A 261 -10.81 -10.07 4.81
N PHE A 262 -9.91 -10.24 5.78
CA PHE A 262 -8.47 -10.36 5.53
C PHE A 262 -7.98 -11.68 6.12
N PRO A 263 -8.01 -12.79 5.36
CA PRO A 263 -7.63 -14.08 5.90
C PRO A 263 -6.15 -14.08 6.30
N PRO A 264 -5.81 -14.64 7.47
CA PRO A 264 -4.43 -14.72 7.90
C PRO A 264 -3.64 -15.74 7.04
N PRO A 265 -2.32 -15.56 6.86
CA PRO A 265 -1.51 -16.49 6.08
C PRO A 265 -1.54 -17.94 6.57
N VAL A 266 -1.40 -18.88 5.64
CA VAL A 266 -1.28 -20.31 5.96
C VAL A 266 0.17 -20.73 6.16
N LEU A 267 0.47 -21.26 7.34
CA LEU A 267 1.79 -21.70 7.80
C LEU A 267 2.04 -23.20 7.51
N PRO A 268 3.30 -23.65 7.41
CA PRO A 268 3.61 -25.06 7.16
C PRO A 268 3.26 -25.97 8.34
N ALA A 269 2.83 -27.19 8.04
CA ALA A 269 2.53 -28.19 9.07
C ALA A 269 3.80 -28.76 9.76
N GLY A 270 4.97 -28.69 9.12
CA GLY A 270 6.23 -29.16 9.71
C GLY A 270 7.04 -28.05 10.38
N ARG A 271 8.12 -28.45 11.06
CA ARG A 271 9.24 -27.54 11.33
C ARG A 271 9.93 -27.18 10.02
N LYS A 272 10.49 -25.97 9.95
CA LYS A 272 11.27 -25.50 8.80
C LYS A 272 12.57 -24.86 9.27
N GLU A 273 13.66 -25.23 8.62
CA GLU A 273 14.95 -24.56 8.77
C GLU A 273 15.03 -23.35 7.82
N VAL A 274 15.94 -22.43 8.11
CA VAL A 274 16.17 -21.27 7.24
C VAL A 274 16.69 -21.78 5.89
N GLY A 275 16.02 -21.39 4.81
CA GLY A 275 16.26 -21.89 3.45
C GLY A 275 15.29 -22.98 2.99
N ASP A 276 14.54 -23.61 3.90
CA ASP A 276 13.57 -24.64 3.52
C ASP A 276 12.39 -24.03 2.76
N SER A 277 11.96 -24.74 1.71
CA SER A 277 10.72 -24.46 0.97
C SER A 277 9.59 -25.45 1.29
N TRP A 278 8.35 -25.06 0.98
CA TRP A 278 7.17 -25.93 0.98
C TRP A 278 6.12 -25.42 -0.02
N GLU A 279 5.20 -26.32 -0.37
CA GLU A 279 3.96 -25.94 -1.05
C GLU A 279 3.06 -25.17 -0.08
N ALA A 280 2.75 -23.92 -0.43
CA ALA A 280 2.02 -23.00 0.42
C ALA A 280 0.64 -22.69 -0.15
N ALA A 281 -0.33 -22.55 0.75
CA ALA A 281 -1.64 -22.00 0.40
C ALA A 281 -1.59 -20.48 0.61
N ILE A 282 -1.88 -19.72 -0.43
CA ILE A 282 -2.03 -18.27 -0.36
C ILE A 282 -3.55 -18.00 -0.28
N PRO A 283 -4.05 -17.59 0.90
CA PRO A 283 -5.48 -17.43 1.11
C PRO A 283 -5.99 -16.10 0.53
N PHE A 284 -7.17 -16.16 -0.07
CA PHE A 284 -7.92 -15.04 -0.61
C PHE A 284 -9.36 -15.15 -0.17
N GLY A 285 -10.02 -14.03 0.14
CA GLY A 285 -11.44 -14.13 0.40
C GLY A 285 -12.21 -14.37 -0.89
N ASN A 286 -13.20 -15.25 -0.78
CA ASN A 286 -14.12 -15.65 -1.81
C ASN A 286 -15.52 -15.50 -1.22
N ILE A 287 -16.17 -14.38 -1.51
CA ILE A 287 -17.47 -14.04 -0.92
C ILE A 287 -18.52 -14.10 -2.02
N ASP A 288 -19.43 -15.05 -1.88
CA ASP A 288 -20.71 -15.05 -2.59
C ASP A 288 -21.77 -14.56 -1.61
N LEU A 289 -22.20 -13.29 -1.73
CA LEU A 289 -23.21 -12.71 -0.85
C LEU A 289 -24.60 -13.28 -1.11
N GLU A 290 -24.90 -13.70 -2.34
CA GLU A 290 -26.21 -14.25 -2.73
C GLU A 290 -26.43 -15.64 -2.13
N ASN A 291 -25.35 -16.40 -1.95
CA ASN A 291 -25.37 -17.73 -1.34
C ASN A 291 -24.64 -17.79 0.00
N ARG A 292 -24.46 -16.66 0.70
CA ARG A 292 -23.68 -16.58 1.94
C ARG A 292 -24.17 -17.53 3.06
N ASP A 293 -25.46 -17.81 3.08
CA ASP A 293 -26.12 -18.73 4.02
C ASP A 293 -25.88 -20.21 3.68
N LYS A 294 -25.40 -20.50 2.47
CA LYS A 294 -25.14 -21.84 1.95
C LYS A 294 -23.66 -22.18 1.86
N VAL A 295 -22.77 -21.21 2.08
CA VAL A 295 -21.33 -21.39 1.94
C VAL A 295 -20.66 -21.34 3.32
N GLU A 296 -20.01 -22.45 3.70
CA GLU A 296 -19.28 -22.55 4.97
C GLU A 296 -17.86 -21.94 4.91
N HIS A 297 -17.35 -21.74 3.69
CA HIS A 297 -15.99 -21.30 3.41
C HIS A 297 -15.98 -20.00 2.60
N MET A 298 -15.46 -18.94 3.19
CA MET A 298 -15.29 -17.65 2.51
C MET A 298 -13.83 -17.41 2.12
N VAL A 299 -12.95 -18.42 2.20
CA VAL A 299 -11.55 -18.32 1.81
C VAL A 299 -11.20 -19.35 0.75
N GLU A 300 -10.71 -18.88 -0.39
CA GLU A 300 -10.10 -19.71 -1.43
C GLU A 300 -8.57 -19.70 -1.29
N ASN A 301 -7.93 -20.83 -1.53
CA ASN A 301 -6.48 -20.96 -1.40
C ASN A 301 -5.84 -21.22 -2.75
N LEU A 302 -4.94 -20.32 -3.17
CA LEU A 302 -4.11 -20.56 -4.34
C LEU A 302 -2.83 -21.28 -3.92
N THR A 303 -2.49 -22.36 -4.61
CA THR A 303 -1.27 -23.11 -4.35
C THR A 303 -0.07 -22.38 -4.93
N GLY A 304 0.86 -21.97 -4.06
CA GLY A 304 2.14 -21.38 -4.42
C GLY A 304 3.32 -22.07 -3.74
N ARG A 305 4.49 -21.44 -3.78
CA ARG A 305 5.69 -21.92 -3.09
C ARG A 305 6.10 -20.91 -2.02
N ALA A 306 6.29 -21.37 -0.79
CA ALA A 306 6.88 -20.55 0.26
C ALA A 306 8.27 -21.05 0.66
N THR A 307 9.08 -20.15 1.20
CA THR A 307 10.41 -20.39 1.74
C THR A 307 10.59 -19.63 3.04
N LEU A 308 11.20 -20.26 4.05
CA LEU A 308 11.66 -19.57 5.25
C LEU A 308 12.96 -18.84 4.92
N GLU A 309 12.86 -17.55 4.56
CA GLU A 309 13.99 -16.75 4.06
C GLU A 309 15.01 -16.46 5.17
N ALA A 310 14.50 -16.09 6.35
CA ALA A 310 15.32 -15.74 7.50
C ALA A 310 14.53 -15.86 8.80
N VAL A 311 15.23 -15.70 9.92
CA VAL A 311 14.61 -15.33 11.19
C VAL A 311 15.26 -14.06 11.67
N GLU A 312 14.45 -13.09 12.07
CA GLU A 312 14.94 -11.76 12.46
C GLU A 312 14.00 -11.10 13.46
N TRP A 313 14.53 -10.17 14.24
CA TRP A 313 13.70 -9.27 15.02
C TRP A 313 12.96 -8.30 14.10
N GLU A 314 11.65 -8.21 14.27
CA GLU A 314 10.78 -7.24 13.60
C GLU A 314 9.83 -6.63 14.65
N GLN A 315 9.84 -5.31 14.77
CA GLN A 315 8.99 -4.57 15.71
C GLN A 315 9.12 -5.01 17.18
N GLY A 316 10.31 -5.45 17.58
CA GLY A 316 10.57 -5.96 18.92
C GLY A 316 10.11 -7.40 19.15
N TYR A 317 9.74 -8.15 18.10
CA TYR A 317 9.36 -9.57 18.19
C TYR A 317 10.33 -10.46 17.39
N PRO A 318 10.71 -11.65 17.91
CA PRO A 318 11.49 -12.63 17.15
C PRO A 318 10.59 -13.28 16.08
N CYS A 319 10.85 -12.97 14.82
CA CYS A 319 9.98 -13.35 13.71
C CYS A 319 10.65 -14.35 12.76
N ALA A 320 9.83 -15.25 12.20
CA ALA A 320 10.15 -15.96 10.97
C ALA A 320 9.76 -15.09 9.78
N LYS A 321 10.71 -14.85 8.88
CA LYS A 321 10.49 -14.15 7.62
C LYS A 321 10.20 -15.16 6.51
N ILE A 322 8.96 -15.22 6.07
CA ILE A 322 8.45 -16.17 5.09
C ILE A 322 8.23 -15.44 3.78
N ARG A 323 8.77 -15.96 2.68
CA ARG A 323 8.50 -15.47 1.32
C ARG A 323 7.65 -16.49 0.58
N SER A 324 6.51 -16.07 0.07
CA SER A 324 5.59 -16.87 -0.73
C SER A 324 5.47 -16.29 -2.13
N GLU A 325 5.53 -17.13 -3.15
CA GLU A 325 5.46 -16.72 -4.54
C GLU A 325 4.52 -17.64 -5.33
N LEU A 326 3.76 -17.03 -6.24
CA LEU A 326 2.89 -17.70 -7.19
C LEU A 326 2.92 -16.95 -8.51
N SER A 327 2.93 -17.69 -9.62
CA SER A 327 2.79 -17.14 -10.97
C SER A 327 1.78 -17.99 -11.71
N LEU A 328 0.70 -17.35 -12.17
CA LEU A 328 -0.39 -17.97 -12.91
C LEU A 328 -0.42 -17.43 -14.33
N GLY A 329 -0.58 -18.33 -15.30
CA GLY A 329 -0.80 -17.97 -16.69
C GLY A 329 -2.29 -17.86 -17.04
N ALA A 330 -2.57 -17.46 -18.28
CA ALA A 330 -3.94 -17.24 -18.76
C ALA A 330 -4.86 -18.46 -18.66
N ASN A 331 -4.30 -19.68 -18.70
CA ASN A 331 -5.09 -20.90 -18.58
C ASN A 331 -5.43 -21.24 -17.12
N ASP A 332 -4.55 -20.89 -16.18
CA ASP A 332 -4.77 -21.14 -14.75
C ASP A 332 -5.81 -20.15 -14.19
N LEU A 333 -5.81 -18.92 -14.70
CA LEU A 333 -6.74 -17.86 -14.32
C LEU A 333 -8.20 -18.16 -14.70
N LYS A 334 -8.45 -18.90 -15.78
CA LYS A 334 -9.81 -19.28 -16.23
C LYS A 334 -10.57 -20.16 -15.23
N ASN A 335 -9.84 -20.85 -14.35
CA ASN A 335 -10.43 -21.78 -13.39
C ASN A 335 -10.67 -21.16 -12.01
N ILE A 336 -10.28 -19.89 -11.80
CA ILE A 336 -10.46 -19.18 -10.53
C ILE A 336 -11.76 -18.37 -10.61
N LYS A 337 -12.73 -18.73 -9.77
CA LYS A 337 -14.11 -18.22 -9.84
C LYS A 337 -14.27 -16.70 -9.61
N ASN A 338 -13.30 -16.07 -8.96
CA ASN A 338 -13.35 -14.64 -8.57
C ASN A 338 -12.54 -13.70 -9.44
N ILE A 339 -12.16 -14.15 -10.64
CA ILE A 339 -11.53 -13.30 -11.65
C ILE A 339 -12.53 -13.17 -12.81
N GLU A 340 -13.64 -12.48 -12.55
CA GLU A 340 -14.62 -12.17 -13.59
C GLU A 340 -14.10 -11.07 -14.52
N GLY A 341 -14.27 -11.25 -15.83
CA GLY A 341 -13.85 -10.30 -16.88
C GLY A 341 -12.85 -10.84 -17.92
N VAL A 342 -12.38 -12.08 -17.80
CA VAL A 342 -11.33 -12.62 -18.70
C VAL A 342 -11.90 -13.17 -20.01
N GLN A 343 -12.44 -12.28 -20.85
CA GLN A 343 -12.59 -12.56 -22.28
C GLN A 343 -11.46 -11.91 -23.08
N GLY A 344 -10.51 -12.75 -23.51
CA GLY A 344 -9.57 -12.44 -24.57
C GLY A 344 -8.25 -11.81 -24.11
N SER A 345 -7.17 -12.25 -24.76
CA SER A 345 -5.76 -11.84 -24.62
C SER A 345 -5.01 -12.38 -23.38
N ALA A 346 -3.72 -12.69 -23.57
CA ALA A 346 -2.89 -13.39 -22.59
C ALA A 346 -2.75 -12.57 -21.30
N GLN A 347 -3.37 -13.05 -20.23
CA GLN A 347 -3.23 -12.47 -18.88
C GLN A 347 -2.27 -13.31 -18.04
N SER A 348 -1.38 -12.66 -17.32
CA SER A 348 -0.58 -13.29 -16.26
C SER A 348 -0.87 -12.62 -14.92
N LEU A 349 -0.76 -13.38 -13.84
CA LEU A 349 -0.84 -12.88 -12.47
C LEU A 349 0.36 -13.42 -11.68
N LYS A 350 1.16 -12.53 -11.13
CA LYS A 350 2.23 -12.86 -10.19
C LYS A 350 1.89 -12.30 -8.82
N ILE A 351 2.05 -13.14 -7.81
CA ILE A 351 1.83 -12.81 -6.40
C ILE A 351 3.14 -13.06 -5.66
N GLU A 352 3.62 -12.07 -4.94
CA GLU A 352 4.80 -12.17 -4.06
C GLU A 352 4.40 -11.66 -2.68
N SER A 353 4.40 -12.51 -1.66
CA SER A 353 4.14 -12.12 -0.27
C SER A 353 5.38 -12.33 0.60
N VAL A 354 5.70 -11.34 1.45
CA VAL A 354 6.74 -11.45 2.49
C VAL A 354 6.07 -11.20 3.83
N GLN A 355 6.18 -12.16 4.74
CA GLN A 355 5.48 -12.17 6.02
C GLN A 355 6.48 -12.28 7.16
N TRP A 356 6.24 -11.52 8.23
CA TRP A 356 6.96 -11.62 9.50
C TRP A 356 6.01 -12.19 10.54
N PHE A 357 6.26 -13.43 10.92
CA PHE A 357 5.46 -14.18 11.88
C PHE A 357 6.17 -14.28 13.23
N ALA A 358 5.62 -13.71 14.30
CA ALA A 358 6.21 -13.75 15.62
C ALA A 358 6.18 -15.17 16.20
N LEU A 359 7.36 -15.74 16.42
CA LEU A 359 7.54 -17.13 16.86
C LEU A 359 7.15 -17.34 18.33
N ASP A 360 7.38 -16.32 19.16
CA ASP A 360 7.04 -16.32 20.58
C ASP A 360 5.52 -16.14 20.78
N ARG A 361 4.92 -15.18 20.07
CA ARG A 361 3.50 -14.82 20.18
C ARG A 361 2.57 -15.68 19.36
N GLY A 362 3.02 -16.26 18.25
CA GLY A 362 2.18 -17.01 17.33
C GLY A 362 1.16 -16.11 16.62
N ILE A 363 1.59 -14.95 16.12
CA ILE A 363 0.75 -14.00 15.38
C ILE A 363 1.55 -13.38 14.22
N MET A 364 0.86 -12.85 13.21
CA MET A 364 1.48 -12.06 12.16
C MET A 364 1.82 -10.66 12.69
N ILE A 365 3.03 -10.17 12.42
CA ILE A 365 3.47 -8.81 12.77
C ILE A 365 3.39 -7.89 11.57
N ARG A 366 3.80 -8.40 10.41
CA ARG A 366 3.83 -7.65 9.16
C ARG A 366 3.62 -8.59 7.98
N GLU A 367 2.94 -8.12 6.96
CA GLU A 367 2.87 -8.75 5.65
C GLU A 367 3.00 -7.68 4.58
N GLU A 368 3.77 -7.98 3.54
CA GLU A 368 3.82 -7.21 2.31
C GLU A 368 3.51 -8.11 1.14
N THR A 369 2.45 -7.82 0.41
CA THR A 369 2.06 -8.60 -0.77
C THR A 369 2.07 -7.71 -2.01
N ARG A 370 2.73 -8.16 -3.06
CA ARG A 370 2.73 -7.54 -4.37
C ARG A 370 1.97 -8.40 -5.35
N PHE A 371 1.05 -7.76 -6.05
CA PHE A 371 0.29 -8.31 -7.16
C PHE A 371 0.77 -7.64 -8.42
N THR A 372 1.13 -8.43 -9.43
CA THR A 372 1.47 -7.94 -10.75
C THR A 372 0.59 -8.66 -11.75
N SER A 373 -0.30 -7.92 -12.41
CA SER A 373 -1.08 -8.43 -13.53
C SER A 373 -0.60 -7.79 -14.82
N GLU A 374 -0.49 -8.61 -15.87
CA GLU A 374 -0.18 -8.14 -17.21
C GLU A 374 -1.31 -8.54 -18.15
N VAL A 375 -1.79 -7.59 -18.95
CA VAL A 375 -2.84 -7.79 -19.96
C VAL A 375 -2.34 -7.25 -21.30
N LEU A 376 -2.60 -7.98 -22.37
CA LEU A 376 -2.23 -7.57 -23.71
C LEU A 376 -3.38 -6.79 -24.37
N VAL A 377 -3.17 -5.49 -24.59
CA VAL A 377 -4.15 -4.58 -25.19
C VAL A 377 -3.79 -4.32 -26.64
N GLU A 378 -4.72 -4.55 -27.56
CA GLU A 378 -4.57 -4.15 -28.96
C GLU A 378 -5.09 -2.72 -29.13
N VAL A 379 -4.19 -1.79 -29.48
CA VAL A 379 -4.61 -0.44 -29.86
C VAL A 379 -4.79 -0.40 -31.36
N GLY A 380 -6.04 -0.18 -31.78
CA GLY A 380 -6.35 0.05 -33.19
C GLY A 380 -5.56 1.25 -33.70
N ALA A 381 -4.89 1.09 -34.84
CA ALA A 381 -4.26 2.19 -35.55
C ALA A 381 -5.34 3.16 -36.05
N GLY A 382 -5.75 4.10 -35.20
CA GLY A 382 -6.57 5.22 -35.60
C GLY A 382 -5.82 6.01 -36.67
N GLY A 383 -6.30 5.94 -37.91
CA GLY A 383 -5.77 6.68 -39.05
C GLY A 383 -5.97 8.19 -38.87
N GLY A 384 -5.17 8.80 -38.00
CA GLY A 384 -4.97 10.25 -37.95
C GLY A 384 -3.92 10.62 -38.98
N GLY A 385 -4.38 11.04 -40.18
CA GLY A 385 -3.50 11.57 -41.21
C GLY A 385 -2.70 12.76 -40.67
N ALA A 386 -1.42 12.54 -40.40
CA ALA A 386 -0.46 13.60 -40.12
C ALA A 386 -0.20 14.38 -41.42
N GLY A 387 -0.86 15.53 -41.58
CA GLY A 387 -0.50 16.51 -42.60
C GLY A 387 0.88 17.09 -42.29
N ALA A 388 1.83 16.91 -43.21
CA ALA A 388 3.16 17.48 -43.15
C ALA A 388 3.14 19.02 -43.11
N PRO A 389 4.09 19.69 -42.42
CA PRO A 389 4.17 21.15 -42.43
C PRO A 389 4.81 21.62 -43.74
N GLY A 390 3.98 22.08 -44.68
CA GLY A 390 4.40 22.54 -46.00
C GLY A 390 4.00 23.99 -46.27
N ALA A 391 5.00 24.88 -46.21
CA ALA A 391 5.26 26.05 -47.05
C ALA A 391 4.25 27.21 -47.17
N ALA A 392 4.85 28.41 -47.11
CA ALA A 392 4.26 29.73 -47.26
C ALA A 392 3.88 30.07 -48.72
N GLY A 393 2.92 31.00 -48.84
CA GLY A 393 2.49 31.67 -50.08
C GLY A 393 0.96 31.67 -50.14
N GLY A 394 0.23 32.77 -50.10
CA GLY A 394 0.47 34.09 -50.64
C GLY A 394 -0.72 34.42 -51.54
N GLY A 395 -1.43 35.51 -51.27
CA GLY A 395 -2.25 36.18 -52.29
C GLY A 395 -3.76 36.24 -52.09
N ARG A 396 -4.18 37.47 -51.78
CA ARG A 396 -5.23 38.27 -52.47
C ARG A 396 -6.73 38.05 -52.18
N ARG A 397 -7.28 39.21 -51.78
CA ARG A 397 -8.52 39.90 -52.19
C ARG A 397 -9.83 39.49 -51.49
N GLY A 398 -10.39 40.48 -50.76
CA GLY A 398 -11.79 40.54 -50.33
C GLY A 398 -12.77 40.78 -51.49
N PRO A 399 -13.96 41.42 -51.34
CA PRO A 399 -14.33 42.35 -50.25
C PRO A 399 -15.83 42.37 -49.78
N LEU A 400 -16.09 43.20 -48.77
CA LEU A 400 -17.28 44.07 -48.55
C LEU A 400 -18.62 43.53 -47.99
N GLY A 401 -19.15 44.33 -47.04
CA GLY A 401 -20.55 44.40 -46.58
C GLY A 401 -20.66 44.29 -45.04
N ALA A 402 -20.59 45.33 -44.19
CA ALA A 402 -21.31 46.60 -44.05
C ALA A 402 -22.68 46.50 -43.32
N GLY A 403 -22.77 47.22 -42.19
CA GLY A 403 -23.99 47.59 -41.44
C GLY A 403 -24.37 46.63 -40.30
N GLU A 404 -24.87 47.03 -39.14
CA GLU A 404 -25.17 48.33 -38.52
C GLU A 404 -25.53 48.06 -37.03
N SER A 405 -25.47 49.09 -36.19
CA SER A 405 -26.00 49.30 -34.82
C SER A 405 -26.82 48.19 -34.13
N GLY A 406 -26.75 47.96 -32.82
CA GLY A 406 -26.16 48.70 -31.71
C GLY A 406 -26.76 48.25 -30.37
N GLY A 407 -26.18 48.72 -29.28
CA GLY A 407 -26.87 48.96 -28.00
C GLY A 407 -27.15 47.77 -27.08
N GLY A 408 -26.59 47.85 -25.86
CA GLY A 408 -27.31 47.43 -24.65
C GLY A 408 -26.68 46.28 -23.89
N GLY A 409 -26.18 46.58 -22.69
CA GLY A 409 -25.54 45.62 -21.79
C GLY A 409 -26.50 44.68 -21.07
N GLY A 410 -25.93 43.64 -20.47
CA GLY A 410 -26.65 42.69 -19.62
C GLY A 410 -25.82 41.45 -19.35
N ASN A 411 -25.60 41.15 -18.08
CA ASN A 411 -24.78 40.08 -17.52
C ASN A 411 -25.17 38.67 -18.02
N PRO A 412 -24.25 37.69 -18.16
CA PRO A 412 -24.58 36.38 -18.72
C PRO A 412 -25.06 35.41 -17.64
N GLY A 413 -26.31 34.97 -17.78
CA GLY A 413 -26.84 33.78 -17.13
C GLY A 413 -27.45 32.86 -18.19
N GLY A 414 -26.88 31.67 -18.32
CA GLY A 414 -27.54 30.49 -18.88
C GLY A 414 -27.59 30.33 -20.40
N ILE A 415 -27.15 29.13 -20.81
CA ILE A 415 -27.62 28.29 -21.94
C ILE A 415 -26.46 27.84 -22.84
N ALA A 416 -26.28 26.51 -22.86
CA ALA A 416 -25.41 25.76 -23.77
C ALA A 416 -25.62 26.17 -25.23
N PRO A 417 -24.59 26.07 -26.09
CA PRO A 417 -24.60 24.98 -27.08
C PRO A 417 -23.16 24.60 -27.52
N PRO A 418 -22.96 24.03 -28.71
CA PRO A 418 -23.09 22.63 -29.06
C PRO A 418 -21.72 22.05 -29.47
N GLY A 419 -21.70 20.77 -29.86
CA GLY A 419 -20.49 20.01 -30.17
C GLY A 419 -19.50 20.66 -31.14
N GLY A 420 -18.26 20.20 -31.06
CA GLY A 420 -17.20 20.53 -32.00
C GLY A 420 -15.81 20.59 -31.36
N ASP A 421 -15.11 19.47 -31.46
CA ASP A 421 -13.65 19.31 -31.53
C ASP A 421 -12.74 20.22 -30.68
N LYS A 422 -12.10 19.58 -29.68
CA LYS A 422 -10.80 20.00 -29.16
C LYS A 422 -9.83 18.81 -29.14
N ARG A 423 -9.08 18.71 -30.24
CA ARG A 423 -7.62 18.56 -30.33
C ARG A 423 -6.97 17.54 -29.38
N ILE A 424 -6.44 16.51 -30.04
CA ILE A 424 -5.62 15.40 -29.55
C ILE A 424 -4.31 15.90 -28.93
N GLY A 425 -4.08 15.51 -27.69
CA GLY A 425 -2.80 15.48 -26.97
C GLY A 425 -2.80 14.25 -26.04
N PRO A 426 -1.65 13.77 -25.54
CA PRO A 426 -1.51 12.46 -24.89
C PRO A 426 -2.02 12.46 -23.43
N GLY A 427 -3.23 12.95 -23.20
CA GLY A 427 -3.75 13.27 -21.88
C GLY A 427 -5.25 12.98 -21.67
N ILE A 428 -5.86 12.10 -22.48
CA ILE A 428 -7.27 11.71 -22.31
C ILE A 428 -7.38 10.19 -22.43
N PHE A 429 -7.10 9.48 -21.34
CA PHE A 429 -7.45 8.07 -21.12
C PHE A 429 -8.11 7.88 -19.75
N LEU A 430 -8.90 8.87 -19.30
CA LEU A 430 -9.56 8.85 -18.00
C LEU A 430 -11.03 9.26 -18.13
N THR A 431 -11.76 8.55 -18.97
CA THR A 431 -13.22 8.60 -18.98
C THR A 431 -13.77 7.18 -18.93
N ASN A 432 -14.18 6.80 -17.71
CA ASN A 432 -15.27 5.89 -17.35
C ASN A 432 -15.70 4.89 -18.42
N SER A 433 -15.27 3.63 -18.27
CA SER A 433 -16.06 2.40 -18.54
C SER A 433 -15.22 1.12 -18.76
N TYR A 434 -13.88 1.21 -18.85
CA TYR A 434 -13.01 0.02 -18.94
C TYR A 434 -11.98 -0.10 -17.80
N PHE A 435 -11.72 0.98 -17.07
CA PHE A 435 -10.67 1.05 -16.05
C PHE A 435 -11.11 0.49 -14.69
N GLU A 436 -12.41 0.57 -14.37
CA GLU A 436 -12.99 -0.01 -13.16
C GLU A 436 -13.06 -1.54 -13.22
N ALA A 437 -13.33 -2.12 -14.40
CA ALA A 437 -13.33 -3.57 -14.61
C ALA A 437 -11.93 -4.20 -14.50
N MET A 438 -10.85 -3.46 -14.79
CA MET A 438 -9.47 -3.94 -14.58
C MET A 438 -8.94 -3.67 -13.17
N SER A 439 -9.56 -2.75 -12.43
CA SER A 439 -9.39 -2.68 -10.97
C SER A 439 -10.15 -3.77 -10.22
N GLN A 440 -11.06 -4.48 -10.89
CA GLN A 440 -11.96 -5.51 -10.34
C GLN A 440 -11.43 -6.95 -10.41
N GLY A 441 -10.14 -7.18 -10.69
CA GLY A 441 -9.52 -8.52 -10.52
C GLY A 441 -8.24 -8.48 -9.69
N PRO A 442 -7.90 -9.51 -8.88
CA PRO A 442 -8.71 -10.43 -8.06
C PRO A 442 -8.91 -9.92 -6.61
N LEU A 443 -8.73 -8.62 -6.36
CA LEU A 443 -8.29 -8.17 -5.04
C LEU A 443 -8.95 -6.87 -4.64
N ASN A 444 -10.27 -6.95 -4.61
CA ASN A 444 -11.08 -6.00 -3.88
C ASN A 444 -10.66 -5.98 -2.41
N PHE A 445 -10.49 -4.79 -1.84
CA PHE A 445 -10.73 -4.62 -0.42
C PHE A 445 -12.12 -5.17 -0.15
N MET A 446 -12.22 -6.28 0.58
CA MET A 446 -13.49 -6.86 0.99
C MET A 446 -14.11 -6.04 2.13
N LEU A 447 -14.29 -4.75 1.87
CA LEU A 447 -15.25 -3.88 2.56
C LEU A 447 -16.36 -3.69 1.56
N GLN A 448 -17.56 -4.20 1.81
CA GLN A 448 -18.65 -4.13 0.85
C GLN A 448 -19.83 -3.45 1.51
N ALA A 449 -20.22 -2.28 0.99
CA ALA A 449 -21.46 -1.59 1.32
C ALA A 449 -22.63 -2.37 0.73
N GLY A 450 -23.67 -2.60 1.54
CA GLY A 450 -24.96 -3.08 1.04
C GLY A 450 -25.47 -2.15 -0.05
N GLN A 451 -25.87 -2.74 -1.18
CA GLN A 451 -26.36 -2.00 -2.32
C GLN A 451 -27.72 -1.39 -1.98
N GLU A 452 -27.80 -0.05 -1.91
CA GLU A 452 -29.09 0.65 -1.88
C GLU A 452 -29.82 0.36 -3.21
N ASN A 453 -30.91 -0.40 -3.12
CA ASN A 453 -31.83 -0.57 -4.23
C ASN A 453 -32.54 0.77 -4.48
N GLY A 454 -31.94 1.58 -5.36
CA GLY A 454 -32.61 2.71 -5.99
C GLY A 454 -33.74 2.19 -6.88
N GLY A 455 -34.92 2.01 -6.30
CA GLY A 455 -36.15 1.92 -7.06
C GLY A 455 -36.51 3.28 -7.61
N ASP A 456 -36.63 3.42 -8.94
CA ASP A 456 -37.70 4.24 -9.47
C ASP A 456 -38.14 3.86 -10.88
N ASN A 457 -39.46 3.71 -10.94
CA ASN A 457 -40.45 3.71 -12.00
C ASN A 457 -40.07 4.26 -13.39
N GLY A 458 -40.56 3.57 -14.43
CA GLY A 458 -40.58 4.11 -15.79
C GLY A 458 -41.31 3.24 -16.80
N ARG A 459 -42.63 3.07 -16.62
CA ARG A 459 -43.56 2.56 -17.64
C ARG A 459 -43.40 3.31 -18.97
N GLY A 460 -43.48 2.58 -20.08
CA GLY A 460 -43.54 3.14 -21.42
C GLY A 460 -43.96 2.11 -22.46
N ASP A 461 -45.24 1.74 -22.42
CA ASP A 461 -45.94 1.04 -23.51
C ASP A 461 -45.87 1.84 -24.81
N GLY A 462 -45.72 1.15 -25.95
CA GLY A 462 -45.75 1.80 -27.26
C GLY A 462 -45.66 0.82 -28.42
N ALA A 463 -46.76 0.11 -28.68
CA ALA A 463 -46.99 -0.67 -29.89
C ALA A 463 -47.07 0.21 -31.15
N GLY A 464 -46.58 -0.28 -32.29
CA GLY A 464 -46.76 0.36 -33.59
C GLY A 464 -46.45 -0.57 -34.76
N PHE A 465 -47.51 -1.08 -35.39
CA PHE A 465 -47.55 -1.89 -36.61
C PHE A 465 -46.99 -1.14 -37.84
N GLY A 466 -46.31 -1.83 -38.76
CA GLY A 466 -46.87 -2.08 -40.09
C GLY A 466 -45.83 -2.01 -41.24
N PRO A 467 -46.13 -2.56 -42.44
CA PRO A 467 -45.19 -3.30 -43.28
C PRO A 467 -44.94 -2.72 -44.70
N ASP A 468 -44.02 -3.38 -45.43
CA ASP A 468 -43.83 -3.46 -46.89
C ASP A 468 -43.43 -2.22 -47.73
N GLY A 469 -42.41 -2.43 -48.59
CA GLY A 469 -42.09 -1.53 -49.72
C GLY A 469 -40.68 -1.65 -50.31
N PRO A 470 -40.48 -2.25 -51.51
CA PRO A 470 -39.18 -2.57 -52.12
C PRO A 470 -38.68 -1.57 -53.18
N SER A 471 -37.49 -1.84 -53.73
CA SER A 471 -36.79 -1.18 -54.86
C SER A 471 -36.13 0.16 -54.51
N GLY A 472 -34.98 0.57 -55.04
CA GLY A 472 -34.10 0.09 -56.10
C GLY A 472 -33.20 1.30 -56.43
N GLY A 473 -31.89 1.12 -56.49
CA GLY A 473 -30.99 2.26 -56.70
C GLY A 473 -29.53 1.86 -56.86
N GLN A 474 -29.16 1.46 -58.07
CA GLN A 474 -27.77 1.40 -58.52
C GLN A 474 -27.18 2.82 -58.53
N GLY A 475 -26.04 3.02 -57.86
CA GLY A 475 -25.33 4.28 -57.81
C GLY A 475 -23.82 4.10 -57.65
N PHE A 476 -23.13 4.15 -58.79
CA PHE A 476 -21.75 4.59 -59.05
C PHE A 476 -20.65 4.36 -58.00
N GLY A 477 -19.69 3.52 -58.39
CA GLY A 477 -18.44 3.31 -57.69
C GLY A 477 -17.51 4.53 -57.71
N GLY A 478 -17.09 4.93 -56.51
CA GLY A 478 -15.84 5.64 -56.28
C GLY A 478 -14.84 4.67 -55.65
N ARG A 479 -13.76 4.34 -56.38
CA ARG A 479 -12.59 3.65 -55.82
C ARG A 479 -11.89 4.59 -54.83
N GLY A 480 -12.29 4.52 -53.56
CA GLY A 480 -11.46 5.01 -52.46
C GLY A 480 -10.33 4.01 -52.23
N SER A 481 -9.09 4.43 -52.43
CA SER A 481 -7.92 3.67 -51.99
C SER A 481 -7.99 3.52 -50.48
N GLY A 482 -8.38 2.33 -50.01
CA GLY A 482 -8.29 1.98 -48.59
C GLY A 482 -6.85 2.12 -48.15
N SER A 483 -6.57 3.12 -47.32
CA SER A 483 -5.35 3.15 -46.52
C SER A 483 -5.36 1.89 -45.68
N ALA A 484 -4.47 0.96 -45.99
CA ALA A 484 -4.26 -0.23 -45.18
C ALA A 484 -3.83 0.23 -43.79
N GLY A 485 -4.74 0.13 -42.82
CA GLY A 485 -4.43 0.36 -41.42
C GLY A 485 -3.25 -0.52 -41.06
N GLY A 486 -2.19 0.09 -40.53
CA GLY A 486 -1.03 -0.65 -40.03
C GLY A 486 -1.48 -1.70 -39.01
N PRO A 487 -0.76 -2.82 -38.87
CA PRO A 487 -1.12 -3.86 -37.94
C PRO A 487 -1.30 -3.26 -36.53
N PRO A 488 -2.33 -3.68 -35.77
CA PRO A 488 -2.59 -3.16 -34.45
C PRO A 488 -1.36 -3.32 -33.57
N VAL A 489 -0.97 -2.26 -32.88
CA VAL A 489 0.16 -2.31 -31.96
C VAL A 489 -0.31 -2.99 -30.68
N LYS A 490 0.32 -4.12 -30.38
CA LYS A 490 0.12 -4.84 -29.11
C LYS A 490 0.89 -4.14 -28.01
N MET A 491 0.17 -3.63 -27.02
CA MET A 491 0.73 -3.06 -25.80
C MET A 491 0.49 -4.00 -24.64
N ILE A 492 1.43 -4.03 -23.70
CA ILE A 492 1.27 -4.70 -22.43
C ILE A 492 0.91 -3.64 -21.42
N LEU A 493 -0.30 -3.76 -20.88
CA LEU A 493 -0.72 -3.04 -19.69
C LEU A 493 -0.28 -3.86 -18.48
N ARG A 494 0.62 -3.31 -17.67
CA ARG A 494 1.01 -3.92 -16.40
C ARG A 494 0.46 -3.11 -15.25
N GLN A 495 -0.35 -3.76 -14.43
CA GLN A 495 -0.87 -3.23 -13.19
C GLN A 495 -0.12 -3.87 -12.02
N THR A 496 0.36 -3.04 -11.10
CA THR A 496 0.95 -3.51 -9.85
C THR A 496 0.13 -2.98 -8.68
N SER A 497 -0.25 -3.84 -7.75
CA SER A 497 -0.79 -3.44 -6.45
C SER A 497 0.13 -3.95 -5.36
N ARG A 498 0.37 -3.13 -4.35
CA ARG A 498 1.15 -3.45 -3.17
C ARG A 498 0.28 -3.30 -1.94
N TRP A 499 0.11 -4.39 -1.23
CA TRP A 499 -0.53 -4.45 0.07
C TRP A 499 0.53 -4.49 1.16
N SER A 500 0.33 -3.71 2.21
CA SER A 500 1.14 -3.76 3.42
C SER A 500 0.22 -3.82 4.63
N THR A 501 0.31 -4.91 5.38
CA THR A 501 -0.40 -5.09 6.65
C THR A 501 0.60 -5.04 7.78
N VAL A 502 0.36 -4.20 8.78
CA VAL A 502 1.30 -3.99 9.89
C VAL A 502 0.54 -3.98 11.21
N LEU A 503 1.03 -4.70 12.22
CA LEU A 503 0.53 -4.66 13.59
C LEU A 503 0.73 -3.24 14.16
N GLU A 504 -0.33 -2.62 14.67
CA GLU A 504 -0.22 -1.33 15.36
C GLU A 504 0.29 -1.54 16.80
N GLN A 505 1.26 -0.72 17.21
CA GLN A 505 1.84 -0.71 18.56
C GLN A 505 1.15 0.26 19.52
#